data_AF-A0A949QYS5-F1
#
_entry.id   AF-A0A949QYS5-F1
#
_cell.length_a   1.000
_cell.length_b   1.000
_cell.length_c   1.000
_cell.angle_alpha   90.00
_cell.angle_beta   90.00
_cell.angle_gamma   90.00
#
_symmetry.space_group_name_H-M   'P 1'
#
loop_
_entity.id
_entity.type
_entity.pdbx_description
1 polymer ?
#
loop_
_entity_poly.entity_id
_entity_poly.type
_entity_poly.pdbx_seq_one_letter_code
_entity_poly.pdbx_strand_id
1 'polypeptide(L)'
;MLKPMKPQTGMPRNLFLWILVGLLVISGVVALVSALGGGESGEDEVNAVYTNAAATLAAQMEATLQSTPTATGAGTPTPTATFLPLPSPTLFTAPILPTNTAGAVSGAVGCNNSVWVADVTFPDNTVVTPGQAIAKTWRLQNTGSCPWTPTFKVTFLSGNAMGGVTTPIGITVAPGATGDITVNMTAPTTAGEAKGTWILTNDSGQNFGTWFTIVVKVGAAGTGTATATAGGASSTPTMTPSLTPETPTISIDTLTPSNTPEPTATPTP
;
A
#
# COMPACT_ATOMS: atom_id res chain seq x y z
N MET A 1 -22.26 -69.77 46.85
CA MET A 1 -22.78 -69.31 48.16
C MET A 1 -22.39 -67.85 48.34
N LEU A 2 -23.35 -67.02 48.79
CA LEU A 2 -23.42 -65.57 48.58
C LEU A 2 -22.19 -64.78 49.08
N LYS A 3 -21.77 -63.80 48.27
CA LYS A 3 -20.73 -62.83 48.60
C LYS A 3 -21.33 -61.73 49.49
N PRO A 4 -20.76 -61.42 50.66
CA PRO A 4 -21.33 -60.41 51.56
C PRO A 4 -21.12 -59.00 50.99
N MET A 5 -22.21 -58.23 50.86
CA MET A 5 -22.18 -56.81 50.55
C MET A 5 -21.72 -56.01 51.77
N LYS A 6 -20.73 -55.15 51.57
CA LYS A 6 -20.24 -54.19 52.58
C LYS A 6 -21.20 -53.00 52.65
N PRO A 7 -21.47 -52.42 53.82
CA PRO A 7 -22.35 -51.26 53.95
C PRO A 7 -21.69 -50.01 53.37
N GLN A 8 -22.46 -49.23 52.60
CA GLN A 8 -22.09 -47.91 52.10
C GLN A 8 -21.92 -46.95 53.28
N THR A 9 -20.68 -46.56 53.56
CA THR A 9 -20.35 -45.47 54.48
C THR A 9 -20.89 -44.15 53.94
N GLY A 10 -21.81 -43.53 54.68
CA GLY A 10 -22.39 -42.24 54.35
C GLY A 10 -21.34 -41.14 54.18
N MET A 11 -21.51 -40.35 53.12
CA MET A 11 -20.62 -39.24 52.77
C MET A 11 -20.59 -38.20 53.90
N PRO A 12 -19.42 -37.62 54.24
CA PRO A 12 -19.30 -36.69 55.36
C PRO A 12 -20.16 -35.45 55.13
N ARG A 13 -20.91 -35.03 56.15
CA ARG A 13 -21.88 -33.92 56.12
C ARG A 13 -21.32 -32.62 55.54
N ASN A 14 -20.03 -32.38 55.70
CA ASN A 14 -19.34 -31.21 55.18
C ASN A 14 -19.14 -31.28 53.66
N LEU A 15 -18.87 -32.48 53.12
CA LEU A 15 -18.74 -32.68 51.67
C LEU A 15 -20.11 -32.53 50.97
N PHE A 16 -21.19 -32.95 51.63
CA PHE A 16 -22.54 -32.73 51.12
C PHE A 16 -22.92 -31.24 51.09
N LEU A 17 -22.52 -30.48 52.11
CA LEU A 17 -22.71 -29.02 52.15
C LEU A 17 -21.92 -28.31 51.04
N TRP A 18 -20.68 -28.71 50.76
CA TRP A 18 -19.89 -28.12 49.65
C TRP A 18 -20.46 -28.46 48.27
N ILE A 19 -21.02 -29.66 48.08
CA ILE A 19 -21.70 -30.03 46.83
C ILE A 19 -22.98 -29.20 46.62
N LEU A 20 -23.77 -28.97 47.67
CA LEU A 20 -24.97 -28.14 47.59
C LEU A 20 -24.65 -26.67 47.30
N VAL A 21 -23.60 -26.12 47.93
CA VAL A 21 -23.13 -24.74 47.64
C VAL A 21 -22.60 -24.64 46.21
N GLY A 22 -21.85 -25.64 45.73
CA GLY A 22 -21.39 -25.70 44.35
C GLY A 22 -22.52 -25.73 43.33
N LEU A 23 -23.56 -26.55 43.56
CA LEU A 23 -24.73 -26.62 42.68
C LEU A 23 -25.54 -25.32 42.66
N LEU A 24 -25.64 -24.62 43.78
CA LEU A 24 -26.37 -23.36 43.88
C LEU A 24 -25.64 -22.21 43.16
N VAL A 25 -24.31 -22.18 43.22
CA VAL A 25 -23.48 -21.22 42.46
C VAL A 25 -23.57 -21.49 40.95
N ILE A 26 -23.53 -22.76 40.53
CA ILE A 26 -23.65 -23.13 39.11
C ILE A 26 -25.04 -22.78 38.56
N SER A 27 -26.11 -23.01 39.33
CA SER A 27 -27.48 -22.64 38.94
C SER A 27 -27.67 -21.12 38.83
N GLY A 28 -27.00 -20.33 39.68
CA GLY A 28 -27.06 -18.87 39.61
C GLY A 28 -26.37 -18.29 38.37
N VAL A 29 -25.28 -18.92 37.92
CA VAL A 29 -24.54 -18.51 36.71
C VAL A 29 -25.32 -18.84 35.44
N VAL A 30 -26.01 -19.99 35.38
CA VAL A 30 -26.86 -20.36 34.22
C VAL A 30 -28.06 -19.43 34.09
N ALA A 31 -28.72 -19.06 35.20
CA ALA A 31 -29.85 -18.13 35.17
C ALA A 31 -29.44 -16.70 34.75
N LEU A 32 -28.23 -16.25 35.11
CA LEU A 32 -27.71 -14.94 34.71
C LEU A 32 -27.39 -14.88 33.20
N VAL A 33 -26.98 -16.00 32.59
CA VAL A 33 -26.73 -16.10 31.14
C VAL A 33 -28.03 -16.11 30.34
N SER A 34 -29.11 -16.69 30.87
CA SER A 34 -30.42 -16.74 30.18
C SER A 34 -31.19 -15.41 30.21
N ALA A 35 -30.90 -14.51 31.15
CA ALA A 35 -31.58 -13.21 31.26
C ALA A 35 -30.99 -12.12 30.34
N LEU A 36 -29.89 -12.40 29.63
CA LEU A 36 -29.21 -11.45 28.74
C LEU A 36 -29.29 -11.85 27.25
N GLY A 37 -29.98 -12.95 26.91
CA GLY A 37 -30.06 -13.51 25.56
C GLY A 37 -31.49 -13.57 25.02
N GLY A 38 -32.21 -12.44 25.02
CA GLY A 38 -33.48 -12.29 24.32
C GLY A 38 -33.26 -11.61 22.97
N GLY A 39 -33.34 -12.36 21.88
CA GLY A 39 -33.34 -11.85 20.51
C GLY A 39 -33.98 -12.89 19.60
N GLU A 40 -35.20 -12.61 19.17
CA GLU A 40 -36.12 -13.47 18.44
C GLU A 40 -35.55 -14.03 17.11
N SER A 41 -35.94 -15.28 16.84
CA SER A 41 -35.74 -16.04 15.61
C SER A 41 -36.42 -15.38 14.42
N GLY A 42 -35.63 -14.78 13.53
CA GLY A 42 -36.03 -14.37 12.20
C GLY A 42 -35.44 -15.30 11.14
N GLU A 43 -35.81 -16.59 11.15
CA GLU A 43 -35.29 -17.57 10.19
C GLU A 43 -36.16 -17.68 8.92
N ASP A 44 -37.37 -17.10 8.90
CA ASP A 44 -38.31 -17.27 7.78
C ASP A 44 -38.34 -16.12 6.74
N GLU A 45 -37.62 -14.99 6.95
CA GLU A 45 -37.63 -13.86 6.00
C GLU A 45 -36.46 -13.87 5.00
N VAL A 46 -35.43 -14.69 5.22
CA VAL A 46 -34.22 -14.67 4.38
C VAL A 46 -34.40 -15.42 3.06
N ASN A 47 -35.33 -16.38 2.96
CA ASN A 47 -35.45 -17.23 1.77
C ASN A 47 -36.31 -16.64 0.63
N ALA A 48 -36.94 -15.48 0.82
CA ALA A 48 -37.73 -14.80 -0.21
C ALA A 48 -36.94 -13.77 -1.04
N VAL A 49 -35.75 -13.36 -0.60
CA VAL A 49 -34.96 -12.30 -1.25
C VAL A 49 -33.91 -12.86 -2.23
N TYR A 50 -33.65 -14.17 -2.22
CA TYR A 50 -32.60 -14.79 -3.05
C TYR A 50 -32.99 -15.18 -4.49
N THR A 51 -34.19 -14.88 -5.00
CA THR A 51 -34.64 -15.38 -6.33
C THR A 51 -34.76 -14.31 -7.44
N ASN A 52 -34.48 -13.02 -7.20
CA ASN A 52 -34.67 -11.99 -8.24
C ASN A 52 -33.37 -11.31 -8.76
N ALA A 53 -32.18 -11.79 -8.42
CA ALA A 53 -30.92 -11.12 -8.78
C ALA A 53 -30.03 -11.88 -9.79
N ALA A 54 -30.60 -12.76 -10.63
CA ALA A 54 -29.83 -13.56 -11.60
C ALA A 54 -30.16 -13.30 -13.09
N ALA A 55 -30.78 -12.16 -13.45
CA ALA A 55 -31.18 -11.89 -14.84
C ALA A 55 -30.72 -10.53 -15.42
N THR A 56 -29.71 -9.86 -14.83
CA THR A 56 -29.31 -8.50 -15.25
C THR A 56 -27.86 -8.34 -15.74
N LEU A 57 -27.10 -9.42 -15.91
CA LEU A 57 -25.69 -9.35 -16.37
C LEU A 57 -25.48 -9.57 -17.88
N ALA A 58 -26.53 -9.85 -18.67
CA ALA A 58 -26.38 -10.01 -20.13
C ALA A 58 -26.62 -8.73 -20.95
N ALA A 59 -27.20 -7.67 -20.37
CA ALA A 59 -27.65 -6.51 -21.14
C ALA A 59 -26.62 -5.37 -21.29
N GLN A 60 -25.46 -5.43 -20.62
CA GLN A 60 -24.47 -4.33 -20.66
C GLN A 60 -23.21 -4.61 -21.49
N MET A 61 -23.07 -5.82 -22.04
CA MET A 61 -21.92 -6.16 -22.91
C MET A 61 -22.16 -5.90 -24.41
N GLU A 62 -23.39 -5.60 -24.85
CA GLU A 62 -23.71 -5.37 -26.27
C GLU A 62 -23.59 -3.90 -26.75
N ALA A 63 -23.23 -2.95 -25.88
CA ALA A 63 -23.25 -1.52 -26.22
C ALA A 63 -21.96 -0.96 -26.85
N THR A 64 -20.93 -1.76 -27.14
CA THR A 64 -19.61 -1.23 -27.59
C THR A 64 -19.16 -1.63 -29.01
N LEU A 65 -20.01 -2.27 -29.81
CA LEU A 65 -19.63 -2.69 -31.18
C LEU A 65 -20.08 -1.75 -32.32
N GLN A 66 -20.44 -0.49 -32.05
CA GLN A 66 -20.90 0.40 -33.13
C GLN A 66 -20.39 1.83 -33.02
N SER A 67 -19.13 2.04 -33.40
CA SER A 67 -18.65 3.35 -33.84
C SER A 67 -17.69 3.19 -35.01
N THR A 68 -18.27 3.05 -36.21
CA THR A 68 -17.59 3.22 -37.50
C THR A 68 -17.42 4.73 -37.76
N PRO A 69 -16.21 5.26 -37.98
CA PRO A 69 -16.08 6.64 -38.43
C PRO A 69 -16.50 6.75 -39.90
N THR A 70 -17.63 7.41 -40.15
CA THR A 70 -18.06 7.83 -41.48
C THR A 70 -17.13 8.94 -41.97
N ALA A 71 -16.39 8.68 -43.04
CA ALA A 71 -15.71 9.70 -43.81
C ALA A 71 -16.75 10.58 -44.53
N THR A 72 -16.86 11.84 -44.13
CA THR A 72 -17.58 12.88 -44.90
C THR A 72 -16.60 13.97 -45.26
N GLY A 73 -16.26 14.03 -46.54
CA GLY A 73 -15.53 15.15 -47.12
C GLY A 73 -16.46 16.35 -47.33
N ALA A 74 -16.06 17.52 -46.83
CA ALA A 74 -16.57 18.80 -47.26
C ALA A 74 -15.41 19.80 -47.28
N GLY A 75 -15.07 20.28 -48.48
CA GLY A 75 -13.95 21.18 -48.73
C GLY A 75 -14.09 22.49 -47.96
N THR A 76 -13.01 22.88 -47.29
CA THR A 76 -12.85 24.23 -46.73
C THR A 76 -11.84 24.96 -47.61
N PRO A 77 -12.16 26.17 -48.12
CA PRO A 77 -11.26 26.91 -49.00
C PRO A 77 -9.97 27.27 -48.28
N THR A 78 -8.85 27.00 -48.96
CA THR A 78 -7.50 27.37 -48.57
C THR A 78 -7.38 28.90 -48.49
N PRO A 79 -7.11 29.50 -47.32
CA PRO A 79 -6.72 30.90 -47.28
C PRO A 79 -5.33 31.04 -47.90
N THR A 80 -5.24 31.78 -49.00
CA THR A 80 -3.98 32.24 -49.59
C THR A 80 -3.24 33.11 -48.57
N ALA A 81 -2.07 32.65 -48.11
CA ALA A 81 -1.20 33.45 -47.25
C ALA A 81 -0.59 34.60 -48.06
N THR A 82 -1.05 35.83 -47.78
CA THR A 82 -0.39 37.06 -48.23
C THR A 82 0.87 37.25 -47.39
N PHE A 83 2.05 37.06 -47.98
CA PHE A 83 3.33 37.34 -47.33
C PHE A 83 3.52 38.85 -47.16
N LEU A 84 3.44 39.32 -45.91
CA LEU A 84 3.88 40.66 -45.50
C LEU A 84 5.42 40.68 -45.38
N PRO A 85 6.10 41.80 -45.72
CA PRO A 85 7.54 41.92 -45.53
C PRO A 85 7.91 41.86 -44.05
N LEU A 86 8.88 41.00 -43.72
CA LEU A 86 9.41 40.77 -42.39
C LEU A 86 10.10 42.03 -41.86
N PRO A 87 9.66 42.65 -40.74
CA PRO A 87 10.41 43.73 -40.11
C PRO A 87 11.73 43.18 -39.55
N SER A 88 12.81 43.92 -39.78
CA SER A 88 14.15 43.64 -39.26
C SER A 88 14.13 43.47 -37.73
N PRO A 89 14.94 42.56 -37.14
CA PRO A 89 14.90 42.30 -35.72
C PRO A 89 15.42 43.52 -34.95
N THR A 90 14.51 44.25 -34.31
CA THR A 90 14.84 45.11 -33.18
C THR A 90 15.33 44.24 -32.03
N LEU A 91 16.52 44.54 -31.51
CA LEU A 91 17.11 43.91 -30.33
C LEU A 91 16.13 43.99 -29.15
N PHE A 92 15.43 42.90 -28.86
CA PHE A 92 14.67 42.75 -27.64
C PHE A 92 15.66 42.43 -26.51
N THR A 93 15.90 43.43 -25.66
CA THR A 93 16.53 43.20 -24.36
C THR A 93 15.55 42.37 -23.53
N ALA A 94 15.89 41.11 -23.26
CA ALA A 94 15.09 40.25 -22.41
C ALA A 94 14.90 40.90 -21.02
N PRO A 95 13.70 40.80 -20.41
CA PRO A 95 13.52 41.21 -19.03
C PRO A 95 14.42 40.34 -18.15
N ILE A 96 15.35 40.97 -17.44
CA ILE A 96 16.17 40.32 -16.43
C ILE A 96 15.27 39.71 -15.35
N LEU A 97 15.27 38.37 -15.28
CA LEU A 97 14.74 37.61 -14.16
C LEU A 97 15.40 38.13 -12.87
N PRO A 98 14.68 38.26 -11.73
CA PRO A 98 15.29 38.74 -10.49
C PRO A 98 16.54 37.91 -10.19
N THR A 99 17.67 38.61 -10.20
CA THR A 99 18.92 38.10 -9.67
C THR A 99 18.63 37.78 -8.22
N ASN A 100 18.76 36.51 -7.82
CA ASN A 100 18.81 36.13 -6.42
C ASN A 100 20.03 36.84 -5.82
N THR A 101 19.81 38.05 -5.30
CA THR A 101 20.76 38.73 -4.44
C THR A 101 20.84 37.90 -3.18
N ALA A 102 21.88 37.05 -3.11
CA ALA A 102 22.29 36.41 -1.88
C ALA A 102 22.61 37.50 -0.85
N GLY A 103 21.61 37.89 -0.07
CA GLY A 103 21.79 38.71 1.12
C GLY A 103 22.52 37.85 2.14
N ALA A 104 23.84 38.04 2.22
CA ALA A 104 24.66 37.44 3.25
C ALA A 104 24.16 37.91 4.63
N VAL A 105 23.43 37.04 5.32
CA VAL A 105 23.23 37.17 6.76
C VAL A 105 24.53 36.76 7.44
N SER A 106 25.37 37.76 7.69
CA SER A 106 26.60 37.66 8.47
C SER A 106 26.27 37.46 9.95
N GLY A 107 25.84 36.25 10.30
CA GLY A 107 26.34 35.56 11.49
C GLY A 107 27.38 34.57 10.99
N ALA A 108 28.43 34.26 11.76
CA ALA A 108 29.48 33.34 11.31
C ALA A 108 28.93 31.91 11.11
N VAL A 109 28.30 31.68 9.96
CA VAL A 109 27.86 30.37 9.52
C VAL A 109 29.08 29.70 8.87
N GLY A 110 29.46 28.53 9.37
CA GLY A 110 30.57 27.76 8.82
C GLY A 110 30.40 27.45 7.32
N CYS A 111 31.48 27.03 6.67
CA CYS A 111 31.52 26.68 5.23
C CYS A 111 30.33 25.81 4.80
N ASN A 112 30.07 24.72 5.52
CA ASN A 112 28.90 23.88 5.31
C ASN A 112 27.86 24.16 6.40
N ASN A 113 26.64 24.52 6.00
CA ASN A 113 25.50 24.61 6.90
C ASN A 113 24.20 24.37 6.13
N SER A 114 23.20 23.78 6.78
CA SER A 114 21.88 23.54 6.21
C SER A 114 20.76 23.87 7.18
N VAL A 115 19.62 24.26 6.63
CA VAL A 115 18.34 24.35 7.34
C VAL A 115 17.27 23.56 6.61
N TRP A 116 16.37 22.93 7.36
CA TRP A 116 15.18 22.30 6.81
C TRP A 116 14.20 23.36 6.30
N VAL A 117 13.59 23.10 5.13
CA VAL A 117 12.59 23.98 4.52
C VAL A 117 11.22 23.31 4.48
N ALA A 118 11.14 22.07 3.99
CA ALA A 118 9.87 21.35 3.87
C ALA A 118 10.06 19.83 3.73
N ASP A 119 9.03 19.08 4.13
CA ASP A 119 8.78 17.73 3.62
C ASP A 119 8.15 17.84 2.23
N VAL A 120 8.84 17.35 1.20
CA VAL A 120 8.32 17.35 -0.18
C VAL A 120 7.43 16.13 -0.41
N THR A 121 7.85 14.98 0.13
CA THR A 121 7.03 13.76 0.16
C THR A 121 6.90 13.27 1.61
N PHE A 122 5.85 12.50 1.88
CA PHE A 122 5.52 11.99 3.21
C PHE A 122 5.66 13.06 4.32
N PRO A 123 4.80 14.11 4.32
CA PRO A 123 4.74 15.06 5.43
C PRO A 123 4.58 14.33 6.77
N ASP A 124 5.02 14.97 7.84
CA ASP A 124 4.96 14.35 9.16
C ASP A 124 3.56 13.83 9.53
N ASN A 125 3.53 12.65 10.14
CA ASN A 125 2.36 11.84 10.49
C ASN A 125 1.60 11.22 9.30
N THR A 126 2.20 11.16 8.11
CA THR A 126 1.64 10.39 7.00
C THR A 126 1.36 8.95 7.43
N VAL A 127 0.14 8.47 7.16
CA VAL A 127 -0.24 7.08 7.42
C VAL A 127 0.29 6.19 6.31
N VAL A 128 1.00 5.13 6.68
CA VAL A 128 1.60 4.15 5.76
C VAL A 128 1.24 2.73 6.17
N THR A 129 1.15 1.82 5.21
CA THR A 129 0.94 0.41 5.51
C THR A 129 2.22 -0.25 6.04
N PRO A 130 2.11 -1.31 6.86
CA PRO A 130 3.27 -2.10 7.27
C PRO A 130 4.12 -2.55 6.09
N GLY A 131 5.43 -2.31 6.14
CA GLY A 131 6.36 -2.70 5.06
C GLY A 131 6.27 -1.85 3.78
N GLN A 132 5.51 -0.77 3.77
CA GLN A 132 5.40 0.12 2.60
C GLN A 132 6.76 0.74 2.24
N ALA A 133 7.11 0.72 0.95
CA ALA A 133 8.25 1.45 0.44
C ALA A 133 7.98 2.98 0.47
N ILE A 134 8.95 3.74 0.96
CA ILE A 134 8.88 5.18 1.17
C ILE A 134 10.06 5.83 0.44
N ALA A 135 9.78 6.65 -0.57
CA ALA A 135 10.76 7.57 -1.15
C ALA A 135 10.60 8.94 -0.48
N LYS A 136 11.28 9.15 0.65
CA LYS A 136 11.18 10.39 1.43
C LYS A 136 12.07 11.46 0.84
N THR A 137 11.49 12.59 0.48
CA THR A 137 12.19 13.75 -0.07
C THR A 137 12.03 14.94 0.88
N TRP A 138 13.15 15.53 1.27
CA TRP A 138 13.18 16.80 2.00
C TRP A 138 13.72 17.91 1.11
N ARG A 139 13.18 19.11 1.28
CA ARG A 139 13.79 20.34 0.75
C ARG A 139 14.65 20.95 1.84
N LEU A 140 15.93 21.13 1.55
CA LEU A 140 16.90 21.77 2.44
C LEU A 140 17.47 23.01 1.77
N GLN A 141 17.80 24.04 2.56
CA GLN A 141 18.50 25.22 2.07
C GLN A 141 19.96 25.23 2.53
N ASN A 142 20.87 25.58 1.62
CA ASN A 142 22.26 25.85 1.95
C ASN A 142 22.38 27.26 2.53
N THR A 143 22.60 27.32 3.85
CA THR A 143 22.84 28.59 4.55
C THR A 143 24.33 28.83 4.83
N GLY A 144 25.19 27.91 4.39
CA GLY A 144 26.65 28.03 4.51
C GLY A 144 27.25 28.94 3.44
N SER A 145 28.56 29.13 3.49
CA SER A 145 29.31 29.92 2.51
C SER A 145 29.91 29.08 1.36
N CYS A 146 29.92 27.76 1.49
CA CYS A 146 30.44 26.84 0.48
C CYS A 146 29.31 26.09 -0.23
N PRO A 147 29.47 25.77 -1.53
CA PRO A 147 28.52 24.90 -2.21
C PRO A 147 28.59 23.49 -1.65
N TRP A 148 27.44 22.83 -1.52
CA TRP A 148 27.39 21.39 -1.29
C TRP A 148 27.71 20.67 -2.60
N THR A 149 28.49 19.60 -2.51
CA THR A 149 28.86 18.78 -3.66
C THR A 149 27.95 17.54 -3.75
N PRO A 150 27.82 16.90 -4.93
CA PRO A 150 27.04 15.68 -5.09
C PRO A 150 27.46 14.51 -4.18
N THR A 151 28.70 14.54 -3.67
CA THR A 151 29.30 13.50 -2.82
C THR A 151 28.94 13.62 -1.34
N PHE A 152 28.46 14.80 -0.91
CA PHE A 152 27.90 14.99 0.43
C PHE A 152 26.76 14.01 0.64
N LYS A 153 26.49 13.65 1.89
CA LYS A 153 25.58 12.55 2.22
C LYS A 153 24.48 13.00 3.16
N VAL A 154 23.31 12.40 3.02
CA VAL A 154 22.31 12.33 4.08
C VAL A 154 22.63 11.10 4.92
N THR A 155 22.88 11.32 6.21
CA THR A 155 23.29 10.29 7.16
C THR A 155 22.23 10.15 8.25
N PHE A 156 21.92 8.89 8.58
CA PHE A 156 21.02 8.60 9.70
C PHE A 156 21.67 9.01 11.02
N LEU A 157 20.94 9.76 11.84
CA LEU A 157 21.42 10.26 13.12
C LEU A 157 20.87 9.44 14.30
N SER A 158 19.55 9.23 14.36
CA SER A 158 18.90 8.53 15.48
C SER A 158 17.44 8.15 15.21
N GLY A 159 16.88 7.28 16.07
CA GLY A 159 15.49 6.83 15.99
C GLY A 159 15.33 5.53 15.20
N ASN A 160 14.34 5.48 14.33
CA ASN A 160 14.10 4.37 13.41
C ASN A 160 14.55 4.76 11.99
N ALA A 161 15.60 4.12 11.49
CA ALA A 161 16.12 4.37 10.14
C ALA A 161 15.17 3.91 9.04
N MET A 162 14.20 3.04 9.36
CA MET A 162 13.25 2.47 8.40
C MET A 162 13.96 1.81 7.21
N GLY A 163 15.04 1.08 7.48
CA GLY A 163 15.88 0.49 6.43
C GLY A 163 16.65 1.50 5.56
N GLY A 164 16.53 2.79 5.85
CA GLY A 164 17.25 3.84 5.14
C GLY A 164 18.75 3.74 5.38
N VAL A 165 19.51 3.97 4.31
CA VAL A 165 20.97 3.95 4.31
C VAL A 165 21.52 5.34 4.04
N THR A 166 22.75 5.59 4.48
CA THR A 166 23.46 6.81 4.13
C THR A 166 23.56 6.94 2.61
N THR A 167 23.04 8.05 2.07
CA THR A 167 22.84 8.23 0.63
C THR A 167 23.51 9.53 0.17
N PRO A 168 24.29 9.53 -0.93
CA PRO A 168 24.81 10.78 -1.51
C PRO A 168 23.66 11.70 -1.96
N ILE A 169 23.83 13.01 -1.81
CA ILE A 169 22.80 13.96 -2.22
C ILE A 169 22.64 14.05 -3.74
N GLY A 170 23.70 13.71 -4.51
CA GLY A 170 23.64 13.59 -5.97
C GLY A 170 23.51 14.92 -6.74
N ILE A 171 23.42 16.05 -6.04
CA ILE A 171 23.23 17.38 -6.60
C ILE A 171 24.23 18.38 -6.02
N THR A 172 24.52 19.44 -6.77
CA THR A 172 25.25 20.61 -6.26
C THR A 172 24.25 21.63 -5.75
N VAL A 173 24.46 22.17 -4.54
CA VAL A 173 23.59 23.22 -3.97
C VAL A 173 24.44 24.41 -3.56
N ALA A 174 24.30 25.51 -4.30
CA ALA A 174 25.03 26.76 -4.04
C ALA A 174 24.57 27.42 -2.71
N PRO A 175 25.43 28.24 -2.07
CA PRO A 175 25.03 29.08 -0.96
C PRO A 175 23.73 29.87 -1.25
N GLY A 176 22.81 29.88 -0.30
CA GLY A 176 21.48 30.50 -0.39
C GLY A 176 20.43 29.68 -1.15
N ALA A 177 20.82 28.69 -1.96
CA ALA A 177 19.89 27.88 -2.75
C ALA A 177 19.28 26.71 -1.98
N THR A 178 18.21 26.14 -2.52
CA THR A 178 17.56 24.94 -1.99
C THR A 178 17.81 23.72 -2.87
N GLY A 179 17.88 22.54 -2.25
CA GLY A 179 17.96 21.25 -2.94
C GLY A 179 16.97 20.25 -2.35
N ASP A 180 16.39 19.42 -3.23
CA ASP A 180 15.50 18.32 -2.87
C ASP A 180 16.29 17.03 -2.82
N ILE A 181 16.29 16.36 -1.66
CA ILE A 181 17.13 15.19 -1.43
C ILE A 181 16.24 14.03 -0.98
N THR A 182 16.39 12.89 -1.66
CA THR A 182 15.55 11.71 -1.47
C THR A 182 16.33 10.58 -0.82
N VAL A 183 15.73 9.94 0.18
CA VAL A 183 16.20 8.68 0.77
C VAL A 183 15.10 7.63 0.66
N ASN A 184 15.46 6.47 0.12
CA ASN A 184 14.57 5.32 0.05
C ASN A 184 14.57 4.58 1.40
N MET A 185 13.38 4.26 1.87
CA MET A 185 13.11 3.64 3.17
C MET A 185 11.97 2.62 3.03
N THR A 186 11.77 1.82 4.06
CA THR A 186 10.69 0.85 4.20
C THR A 186 10.05 1.02 5.57
N ALA A 187 8.75 1.29 5.60
CA ALA A 187 7.99 1.41 6.84
C ALA A 187 8.16 0.14 7.70
N PRO A 188 8.25 0.26 9.04
CA PRO A 188 8.25 -0.91 9.91
C PRO A 188 7.04 -1.81 9.67
N THR A 189 7.18 -3.10 9.95
CA THR A 189 6.07 -4.06 9.86
C THR A 189 5.16 -4.02 11.08
N THR A 190 5.63 -3.45 12.19
CA THR A 190 4.85 -3.26 13.41
C THR A 190 4.08 -1.95 13.34
N ALA A 191 2.78 -2.00 13.62
CA ALA A 191 1.94 -0.80 13.71
C ALA A 191 2.42 0.14 14.83
N GLY A 192 2.25 1.45 14.64
CA GLY A 192 2.69 2.49 15.57
C GLY A 192 3.31 3.70 14.89
N GLU A 193 3.81 4.64 15.68
CA GLU A 193 4.59 5.77 15.16
C GLU A 193 6.05 5.33 14.93
N ALA A 194 6.58 5.67 13.76
CA ALA A 194 8.00 5.52 13.45
C ALA A 194 8.60 6.89 13.10
N LYS A 195 9.68 7.25 13.80
CA LYS A 195 10.40 8.50 13.59
C LYS A 195 11.88 8.23 13.31
N GLY A 196 12.38 8.76 12.19
CA GLY A 196 13.80 8.75 11.85
C GLY A 196 14.36 10.17 11.80
N THR A 197 15.52 10.39 12.40
CA THR A 197 16.25 11.67 12.40
C THR A 197 17.49 11.57 11.53
N TRP A 198 17.71 12.59 10.70
CA TRP A 198 18.73 12.61 9.65
C TRP A 198 19.49 13.93 9.68
N ILE A 199 20.73 13.92 9.17
CA ILE A 199 21.60 15.10 9.09
C ILE A 199 22.48 15.03 7.83
N LEU A 200 22.97 16.17 7.35
CA LEU A 200 23.96 16.18 6.28
C LEU A 200 25.38 15.95 6.81
N THR A 201 26.17 15.22 6.03
CA THR A 201 27.57 14.91 6.32
C THR A 201 28.44 15.25 5.11
N ASN A 202 29.54 15.95 5.32
CA ASN A 202 30.48 16.32 4.25
C ASN A 202 31.46 15.16 3.92
N ASP A 203 32.31 15.36 2.93
CA ASP A 203 33.30 14.35 2.49
C ASP A 203 34.36 14.01 3.56
N SER A 204 34.55 14.89 4.55
CA SER A 204 35.42 14.63 5.72
C SER A 204 34.71 13.89 6.86
N GLY A 205 33.47 13.46 6.66
CA GLY A 205 32.67 12.77 7.68
C GLY A 205 32.13 13.68 8.79
N GLN A 206 32.19 15.00 8.61
CA GLN A 206 31.67 15.96 9.59
C GLN A 206 30.19 16.24 9.31
N ASN A 207 29.36 16.09 10.35
CA ASN A 207 27.95 16.46 10.29
C ASN A 207 27.80 17.98 10.37
N PHE A 208 26.84 18.53 9.63
CA PHE A 208 26.59 19.97 9.60
C PHE A 208 25.11 20.29 9.41
N GLY A 209 24.73 21.52 9.76
CA GLY A 209 23.35 21.99 9.65
C GLY A 209 22.42 21.49 10.74
N THR A 210 21.13 21.81 10.56
CA THR A 210 20.07 21.30 11.42
C THR A 210 19.70 19.89 11.01
N TRP A 211 19.45 19.03 11.98
CA TRP A 211 18.82 17.73 11.72
C TRP A 211 17.38 17.91 11.22
N PHE A 212 16.88 16.91 10.52
CA PHE A 212 15.52 16.86 9.95
C PHE A 212 14.95 15.46 10.11
N THR A 213 13.61 15.34 10.02
CA THR A 213 12.93 14.09 10.40
C THR A 213 11.99 13.57 9.33
N ILE A 214 11.70 12.28 9.45
CA ILE A 214 10.51 11.67 8.90
C ILE A 214 9.72 11.08 10.07
N VAL A 215 8.44 11.42 10.16
CA VAL A 215 7.50 10.81 11.09
C VAL A 215 6.36 10.17 10.29
N VAL A 216 6.17 8.86 10.45
CA VAL A 216 5.05 8.13 9.83
C VAL A 216 4.24 7.37 10.87
N LYS A 217 2.95 7.19 10.58
CA LYS A 217 2.03 6.36 11.37
C LYS A 217 1.80 5.06 10.62
N VAL A 218 2.44 3.99 11.07
CA VAL A 218 2.27 2.65 10.50
C VAL A 218 0.95 2.08 11.00
N GLY A 219 0.05 1.76 10.09
CA GLY A 219 -1.25 1.18 10.40
C GLY A 219 -1.97 0.73 9.13
N ALA A 220 -3.13 0.11 9.29
CA ALA A 220 -4.02 -0.08 8.14
C ALA A 220 -4.29 1.31 7.55
N ALA A 221 -3.96 1.51 6.27
CA ALA A 221 -4.38 2.71 5.56
C ALA A 221 -5.91 2.76 5.68
N GLY A 222 -6.41 3.71 6.46
CA GLY A 222 -7.84 3.91 6.58
C GLY A 222 -8.36 4.16 5.17
N THR A 223 -9.09 3.19 4.61
CA THR A 223 -10.12 3.52 3.64
C THR A 223 -10.98 4.56 4.36
N GLY A 224 -11.09 5.76 3.79
CA GLY A 224 -11.76 6.88 4.42
C GLY A 224 -13.05 6.43 5.10
N THR A 225 -13.25 6.88 6.33
CA THR A 225 -14.43 6.63 7.14
C THR A 225 -15.71 6.91 6.33
N ALA A 226 -16.37 5.87 5.85
CA ALA A 226 -17.80 5.74 6.06
C ALA A 226 -17.95 4.86 7.30
N THR A 227 -18.48 5.45 8.36
CA THR A 227 -18.81 4.77 9.61
C THR A 227 -19.73 3.59 9.32
N ALA A 228 -19.25 2.37 9.53
CA ALA A 228 -20.10 1.22 9.77
C ALA A 228 -19.49 0.42 10.93
N THR A 229 -20.14 0.55 12.08
CA THR A 229 -19.91 -0.25 13.28
C THR A 229 -20.30 -1.70 13.02
N ALA A 230 -19.35 -2.63 13.08
CA ALA A 230 -19.54 -4.04 13.46
C ALA A 230 -18.12 -4.60 13.69
N GLY A 231 -17.77 -5.14 14.86
CA GLY A 231 -18.45 -6.28 15.48
C GLY A 231 -17.86 -7.55 14.86
N GLY A 232 -16.95 -8.19 15.60
CA GLY A 232 -15.89 -9.06 15.07
C GLY A 232 -16.21 -10.53 14.78
N ALA A 233 -15.11 -11.30 14.83
CA ALA A 233 -14.89 -12.73 14.56
C ALA A 233 -14.73 -13.05 13.05
N SER A 234 -13.54 -13.39 12.54
CA SER A 234 -12.69 -14.57 12.83
C SER A 234 -13.39 -15.90 12.56
N SER A 235 -13.25 -16.41 11.35
CA SER A 235 -13.13 -17.85 11.11
C SER A 235 -12.26 -18.15 9.88
N THR A 236 -11.30 -19.02 10.12
CA THR A 236 -10.33 -19.61 9.20
C THR A 236 -11.03 -20.47 8.14
N PRO A 237 -10.71 -20.34 6.83
CA PRO A 237 -11.14 -21.33 5.86
C PRO A 237 -10.23 -22.56 5.93
N THR A 238 -10.72 -23.64 6.54
CA THR A 238 -10.17 -24.99 6.34
C THR A 238 -10.72 -25.53 5.03
N MET A 239 -9.89 -25.58 3.98
CA MET A 239 -10.20 -26.30 2.76
C MET A 239 -9.94 -27.80 2.99
N THR A 240 -11.00 -28.60 3.08
CA THR A 240 -10.92 -30.06 3.00
C THR A 240 -11.27 -30.48 1.56
N PRO A 241 -10.31 -30.97 0.74
CA PRO A 241 -10.65 -31.57 -0.54
C PRO A 241 -11.26 -32.96 -0.31
N SER A 242 -12.53 -33.12 -0.66
CA SER A 242 -13.20 -34.42 -0.74
C SER A 242 -12.92 -35.06 -2.09
N LEU A 243 -12.08 -36.10 -2.12
CA LEU A 243 -11.82 -36.91 -3.30
C LEU A 243 -12.90 -37.99 -3.40
N THR A 244 -13.80 -37.84 -4.37
CA THR A 244 -14.70 -38.92 -4.81
C THR A 244 -14.11 -39.49 -6.12
N PRO A 245 -13.86 -40.80 -6.23
CA PRO A 245 -13.32 -41.38 -7.46
C PRO A 245 -14.44 -41.62 -8.47
N GLU A 246 -14.55 -40.77 -9.49
CA GLU A 246 -15.35 -41.07 -10.68
C GLU A 246 -14.52 -41.88 -11.68
N THR A 247 -15.13 -42.95 -12.20
CA THR A 247 -14.52 -43.92 -13.12
C THR A 247 -14.45 -43.33 -14.53
N PRO A 248 -13.27 -43.28 -15.20
CA PRO A 248 -13.19 -42.77 -16.56
C PRO A 248 -13.72 -43.80 -17.57
N THR A 249 -14.68 -43.38 -18.39
CA THR A 249 -15.13 -44.13 -19.58
C THR A 249 -14.21 -43.76 -20.75
N ILE A 250 -13.45 -44.72 -21.26
CA ILE A 250 -12.52 -44.57 -22.38
C ILE A 250 -13.31 -44.50 -23.70
N SER A 251 -13.15 -43.41 -24.45
CA SER A 251 -13.54 -43.33 -25.87
C SER A 251 -12.26 -43.41 -26.71
N ILE A 252 -12.14 -44.50 -27.48
CA ILE A 252 -11.02 -44.74 -28.42
C ILE A 252 -11.37 -44.15 -29.78
N ASP A 253 -10.72 -43.06 -30.13
CA ASP A 253 -10.78 -42.49 -31.48
C ASP A 253 -9.72 -43.15 -32.36
N THR A 254 -10.15 -43.74 -33.47
CA THR A 254 -9.34 -44.59 -34.34
C THR A 254 -8.69 -43.74 -35.43
N LEU A 255 -7.41 -43.39 -35.28
CA LEU A 255 -6.64 -42.71 -36.33
C LEU A 255 -6.05 -43.74 -37.31
N THR A 256 -6.47 -43.64 -38.57
CA THR A 256 -5.92 -44.39 -39.71
C THR A 256 -4.65 -43.69 -40.24
N PRO A 257 -3.51 -44.38 -40.39
CA PRO A 257 -2.35 -43.79 -41.06
C PRO A 257 -2.41 -44.01 -42.57
N SER A 258 -2.51 -42.92 -43.35
CA SER A 258 -2.30 -42.96 -44.80
C SER A 258 -0.82 -42.68 -45.10
N ASN A 259 -0.08 -43.73 -45.44
CA ASN A 259 1.25 -43.63 -46.04
C ASN A 259 1.10 -43.68 -47.57
N THR A 260 1.46 -42.60 -48.27
CA THR A 260 1.70 -42.62 -49.71
C THR A 260 3.11 -42.06 -49.96
N PRO A 261 4.05 -42.86 -50.50
CA PRO A 261 5.37 -42.36 -50.90
C PRO A 261 5.33 -41.73 -52.31
N GLU A 262 5.90 -40.55 -52.42
CA GLU A 262 6.14 -39.83 -53.70
C GLU A 262 7.47 -40.30 -54.33
N PRO A 263 7.53 -40.60 -55.64
CA PRO A 263 8.73 -41.12 -56.27
C PRO A 263 9.72 -40.04 -56.72
N THR A 264 10.98 -40.28 -56.38
CA THR A 264 12.22 -39.65 -56.86
C THR A 264 12.36 -39.67 -58.39
N ALA A 265 12.75 -38.54 -58.99
CA ALA A 265 13.33 -38.49 -60.33
C ALA A 265 14.53 -37.50 -60.41
N THR A 266 15.65 -38.04 -60.89
CA THR A 266 16.94 -37.44 -61.31
C THR A 266 17.43 -38.36 -62.46
N PRO A 267 18.31 -38.04 -63.45
CA PRO A 267 19.05 -36.81 -63.83
C PRO A 267 18.95 -36.37 -65.34
N THR A 268 19.55 -35.19 -65.64
CA THR A 268 20.33 -34.63 -66.81
C THR A 268 20.15 -35.13 -68.28
N PRO A 269 20.48 -34.33 -69.32
CA PRO A 269 21.83 -33.81 -69.61
C PRO A 269 21.97 -32.27 -69.64
#